data_AF-A0A9D8NTS2-F1
#
_entry.id   AF-A0A9D8NTS2-F1
#
_cell.length_a   1.000
_cell.length_b   1.000
_cell.length_c   1.000
_cell.angle_alpha   90.00
_cell.angle_beta   90.00
_cell.angle_gamma   90.00
#
_symmetry.space_group_name_H-M   'P 1'
#
loop_
_entity.id
_entity.type
_entity.pdbx_description
1 polymer ?
#
loop_
_entity_poly.entity_id
_entity_poly.type
_entity_poly.pdbx_seq_one_letter_code
_entity_poly.pdbx_strand_id
1 'polypeptide(L)'
;MPRLPISAMLVFLATLIAGCGKAGFYPAKGQFVDTTGTPVTVLDGFEVTLEGKGQDGKDYSSTGKIDAQGRFELFTDRPGDGVPMGECKILIQPKMKDSEREAPYPLNPKYRTFEKSGLTAKVEPKANDFKFTVELKGR
;
A
#
# COMPACT_ATOMS: atom_id res chain seq x y z
N MET A 1 -21.51 -46.96 -32.73
CA MET A 1 -21.19 -46.25 -31.48
C MET A 1 -19.68 -46.20 -31.30
N PRO A 2 -18.97 -45.15 -31.76
CA PRO A 2 -17.60 -44.91 -31.35
C PRO A 2 -17.57 -43.94 -30.16
N ARG A 3 -16.87 -44.34 -29.11
CA ARG A 3 -16.61 -43.57 -27.89
C ARG A 3 -15.25 -42.91 -28.12
N LEU A 4 -15.19 -41.58 -28.22
CA LEU A 4 -13.93 -40.82 -28.27
C LEU A 4 -13.77 -40.01 -26.98
N PRO A 5 -12.72 -40.26 -26.18
CA PRO A 5 -12.34 -39.39 -25.07
C PRO A 5 -11.22 -38.45 -25.53
N ILE A 6 -11.53 -37.17 -25.73
CA ILE A 6 -10.51 -36.14 -25.98
C ILE A 6 -10.71 -35.04 -24.96
N SER A 7 -9.99 -35.20 -23.85
CA SER A 7 -9.19 -34.16 -23.18
C SER A 7 -9.48 -32.73 -23.66
N ALA A 8 -10.52 -32.10 -23.13
CA ALA A 8 -10.81 -30.70 -23.38
C ALA A 8 -10.06 -29.82 -22.37
N MET A 9 -8.81 -29.58 -22.71
CA MET A 9 -8.08 -28.32 -22.54
C MET A 9 -9.03 -27.13 -22.22
N LEU A 10 -8.99 -26.64 -20.98
CA LEU A 10 -9.34 -25.26 -20.67
C LEU A 10 -8.22 -24.67 -19.80
N VAL A 11 -7.21 -24.19 -20.51
CA VAL A 11 -6.16 -23.29 -20.03
C VAL A 11 -6.86 -22.10 -19.39
N PHE A 12 -6.93 -22.06 -18.05
CA PHE A 12 -7.41 -20.90 -17.32
C PHE A 12 -6.31 -19.85 -17.32
N LEU A 13 -6.33 -19.09 -18.42
CA LEU A 13 -5.78 -17.77 -18.67
C LEU A 13 -5.23 -17.08 -17.41
N ALA A 14 -3.93 -17.25 -17.17
CA ALA A 14 -3.17 -16.37 -16.28
C ALA A 14 -3.13 -14.99 -16.95
N THR A 15 -4.11 -14.15 -16.64
CA THR A 15 -4.05 -12.72 -16.93
C THR A 15 -2.91 -12.13 -16.12
N LEU A 16 -1.71 -12.14 -16.71
CA LEU A 16 -0.62 -11.25 -16.36
C LEU A 16 -1.09 -9.83 -16.68
N ILE A 17 -1.78 -9.22 -15.72
CA ILE A 17 -2.00 -7.79 -15.70
C ILE A 17 -0.63 -7.17 -15.42
N ALA A 18 0.21 -7.10 -16.46
CA ALA A 18 1.33 -6.19 -16.47
C ALA A 18 0.72 -4.78 -16.55
N GLY A 19 0.32 -4.27 -15.37
CA GLY A 19 -0.02 -2.87 -15.20
C GLY A 19 1.18 -2.06 -15.64
N CYS A 20 1.14 -1.58 -16.88
CA CYS A 20 2.12 -0.67 -17.41
C CYS A 20 1.90 0.65 -16.66
N GLY A 21 2.65 0.83 -15.57
CA GLY A 21 2.71 2.12 -14.88
C GLY A 21 3.04 3.23 -15.87
N LYS A 22 2.58 4.45 -15.59
CA LYS A 22 3.03 5.64 -16.31
C LYS A 22 4.56 5.71 -16.19
N ALA A 23 5.27 6.05 -17.26
CA ALA A 23 6.74 6.17 -17.20
C ALA A 23 7.16 7.02 -15.98
N GLY A 24 7.99 6.44 -15.11
CA GLY A 24 8.44 7.05 -13.86
C GLY A 24 7.63 6.71 -12.61
N PHE A 25 6.47 6.06 -12.74
CA PHE A 25 5.61 5.62 -11.63
C PHE A 25 5.45 4.09 -11.66
N TYR A 26 5.54 3.48 -10.49
CA TYR A 26 5.60 2.03 -10.35
C TYR A 26 4.54 1.52 -9.38
N PRO A 27 3.86 0.39 -9.67
CA PRO A 27 2.89 -0.18 -8.76
C PRO A 27 3.48 -0.41 -7.38
N ALA A 28 2.77 0.03 -6.36
CA ALA A 28 3.19 -0.09 -4.97
C ALA A 28 2.00 -0.46 -4.09
N LYS A 29 2.08 -1.62 -3.48
CA LYS A 29 1.09 -2.15 -2.54
C LYS A 29 1.78 -2.62 -1.27
N GLY A 30 1.00 -2.89 -0.24
CA GLY A 30 1.57 -3.52 0.94
C GLY A 30 0.55 -3.87 2.00
N GLN A 31 1.06 -4.30 3.16
CA GLN A 31 0.27 -4.68 4.33
C GLN A 31 0.94 -4.24 5.62
N PHE A 32 0.13 -3.74 6.56
CA PHE A 32 0.57 -3.49 7.93
C PHE A 32 0.40 -4.75 8.78
N VAL A 33 1.45 -5.08 9.54
CA VAL A 33 1.42 -6.12 10.57
C VAL A 33 1.86 -5.55 11.92
N ASP A 34 1.44 -6.18 13.01
CA ASP A 34 1.94 -5.84 14.34
C ASP A 34 3.30 -6.51 14.61
N THR A 35 3.86 -6.28 15.80
CA THR A 35 5.15 -6.84 16.23
C THR A 35 5.16 -8.38 16.32
N THR A 36 3.99 -9.02 16.29
CA THR A 36 3.83 -10.49 16.22
C THR A 36 3.71 -11.00 14.79
N GLY A 37 3.65 -10.10 13.80
CA GLY A 37 3.44 -10.42 12.39
C GLY A 37 1.97 -10.57 11.99
N THR A 38 1.03 -10.23 12.87
CA THR A 38 -0.42 -10.34 12.62
C THR A 38 -0.92 -9.12 11.84
N PRO A 39 -1.75 -9.28 10.79
CA PRO A 39 -2.33 -8.14 10.06
C PRO A 39 -3.06 -7.14 10.96
N VAL A 40 -2.80 -5.85 10.77
CA VAL A 40 -3.41 -4.78 11.58
C VAL A 40 -4.73 -4.32 10.96
N THR A 41 -5.78 -5.14 11.12
CA THR A 41 -7.10 -4.90 10.51
C THR A 41 -7.87 -3.72 11.12
N VAL A 42 -7.49 -3.27 12.32
CA VAL A 42 -8.10 -2.08 12.98
C VAL A 42 -7.81 -0.77 12.23
N LEU A 43 -6.91 -0.80 11.24
CA LEU A 43 -6.64 0.33 10.34
C LEU A 43 -7.62 0.42 9.15
N ASP A 44 -8.69 -0.39 9.09
CA ASP A 44 -9.68 -0.27 8.03
C ASP A 44 -10.17 1.18 7.85
N GLY A 45 -10.01 1.70 6.65
CA GLY A 45 -10.37 3.05 6.27
C GLY A 45 -9.37 4.14 6.63
N PHE A 46 -8.28 3.83 7.35
CA PHE A 46 -7.16 4.75 7.51
C PHE A 46 -6.46 4.98 6.16
N GLU A 47 -5.63 6.00 6.12
CA GLU A 47 -4.82 6.35 4.95
C GLU A 47 -3.34 6.22 5.29
N VAL A 48 -2.57 5.68 4.36
CA VAL A 48 -1.10 5.68 4.39
C VAL A 48 -0.60 6.69 3.37
N THR A 49 0.36 7.51 3.77
CA THR A 49 0.98 8.52 2.91
C THR A 49 2.49 8.28 2.85
N LEU A 50 3.05 8.32 1.64
CA LEU A 50 4.48 8.33 1.36
C LEU A 50 4.90 9.72 0.88
N GLU A 51 5.97 10.26 1.44
CA GLU A 51 6.65 11.44 0.94
C GLU A 51 8.09 11.12 0.57
N GLY A 52 8.52 11.54 -0.61
CA GLY A 52 9.90 11.34 -1.07
C GLY A 52 10.24 12.16 -2.32
N LYS A 53 11.52 12.14 -2.69
CA LYS A 53 11.98 12.74 -3.94
C LYS A 53 12.00 11.72 -5.06
N GLY A 54 11.36 12.07 -6.18
CA GLY A 54 11.49 11.33 -7.43
C GLY A 54 12.85 11.55 -8.09
N GLN A 55 13.17 10.74 -9.10
CA GLN A 55 14.41 10.88 -9.87
C GLN A 55 14.55 12.21 -10.63
N ASP A 56 13.43 12.87 -10.92
CA ASP A 56 13.41 14.20 -11.52
C ASP A 56 13.74 15.32 -10.50
N GLY A 57 14.03 14.96 -9.25
CA GLY A 57 14.37 15.88 -8.17
C GLY A 57 13.17 16.58 -7.54
N LYS A 58 11.93 16.26 -7.93
CA LYS A 58 10.72 16.84 -7.34
C LYS A 58 10.26 16.06 -6.12
N ASP A 59 9.60 16.77 -5.21
CA ASP A 59 8.93 16.17 -4.07
C ASP A 59 7.57 15.60 -4.51
N TYR A 60 7.27 14.38 -4.09
CA TYR A 60 6.02 13.69 -4.37
C TYR A 60 5.38 13.21 -3.08
N SER A 61 4.05 13.27 -3.06
CA SER A 61 3.22 12.65 -2.04
C SER A 61 2.36 11.58 -2.70
N SER A 62 2.39 10.37 -2.18
CA SER A 62 1.57 9.26 -2.68
C SER A 62 0.74 8.69 -1.55
N THR A 63 -0.50 8.33 -1.83
CA THR A 63 -1.45 7.94 -0.80
C THR A 63 -2.18 6.65 -1.16
N GLY A 64 -2.68 5.96 -0.15
CA GLY A 64 -3.46 4.75 -0.30
C GLY A 64 -4.37 4.52 0.89
N LYS A 65 -5.60 4.10 0.62
CA LYS A 65 -6.52 3.68 1.67
C LYS A 65 -6.16 2.28 2.14
N ILE A 66 -6.19 2.09 3.47
CA ILE A 66 -6.01 0.80 4.12
C ILE A 66 -7.37 0.07 4.17
N ASP A 67 -7.40 -1.20 3.75
CA ASP A 67 -8.58 -2.05 3.72
C ASP A 67 -8.78 -2.87 5.01
N ALA A 68 -9.88 -3.62 5.07
CA ALA A 68 -10.24 -4.48 6.20
C ALA A 68 -9.25 -5.65 6.45
N GLN A 69 -8.29 -5.88 5.56
CA GLN A 69 -7.21 -6.85 5.71
C GLN A 69 -5.89 -6.17 6.10
N GLY A 70 -5.89 -4.86 6.36
CA GLY A 70 -4.71 -4.07 6.65
C GLY A 70 -3.81 -3.85 5.43
N ARG A 71 -4.32 -4.09 4.22
CA ARG A 71 -3.59 -3.89 2.96
C ARG A 71 -3.90 -2.53 2.36
N PHE A 72 -2.99 -2.06 1.52
CA PHE A 72 -3.15 -0.80 0.79
C PHE A 72 -2.54 -0.90 -0.60
N GLU A 73 -3.00 -0.04 -1.48
CA GLU A 73 -2.41 0.23 -2.80
C GLU A 73 -2.21 1.73 -2.91
N LEU A 74 -1.00 2.14 -3.28
CA LEU A 74 -0.60 3.53 -3.37
C LEU A 74 -0.77 4.06 -4.79
N PHE A 75 -1.12 5.33 -4.87
CA PHE A 75 -1.15 6.11 -6.10
C PHE A 75 -0.65 7.54 -5.83
N THR A 76 -0.28 8.27 -6.89
CA THR A 76 0.21 9.65 -6.78
C THR A 76 -0.79 10.67 -7.34
N ASP A 77 -1.08 10.60 -8.64
CA ASP A 77 -1.99 11.54 -9.30
C ASP A 77 -3.43 10.97 -9.34
N ARG A 78 -3.57 9.67 -9.60
CA ARG A 78 -4.86 8.99 -9.72
C ARG A 78 -4.77 7.49 -9.40
N PRO A 79 -5.85 6.86 -8.92
CA PRO A 79 -5.84 5.44 -8.60
C PRO A 79 -5.22 4.57 -9.71
N GLY A 80 -4.25 3.74 -9.33
CA GLY A 80 -3.56 2.78 -10.21
C GLY A 80 -2.39 3.32 -11.02
N ASP A 81 -1.99 4.60 -10.89
CA ASP A 81 -0.82 5.13 -11.60
C ASP A 81 0.53 4.74 -10.97
N GLY A 82 0.54 4.42 -9.69
CA GLY A 82 1.71 3.97 -8.93
C GLY A 82 2.41 5.11 -8.19
N VAL A 83 3.67 4.87 -7.84
CA VAL A 83 4.49 5.78 -7.03
C VAL A 83 5.82 6.04 -7.74
N PRO A 84 6.36 7.27 -7.71
CA PRO A 84 7.70 7.55 -8.20
C PRO A 84 8.76 6.69 -7.51
N MET A 85 9.73 6.20 -8.27
CA MET A 85 10.86 5.49 -7.68
C MET A 85 11.74 6.43 -6.83
N GLY A 86 12.18 5.93 -5.68
CA GLY A 86 12.93 6.73 -4.70
C GLY A 86 12.81 6.19 -3.29
N GLU A 87 13.52 6.83 -2.36
CA GLU A 87 13.37 6.63 -0.92
C GLU A 87 12.24 7.52 -0.41
N CYS A 88 11.32 6.92 0.34
CA CYS A 88 10.14 7.59 0.87
C CYS A 88 10.04 7.38 2.39
N LYS A 89 9.55 8.41 3.09
CA LYS A 89 9.09 8.33 4.47
C LYS A 89 7.60 8.06 4.49
N ILE A 90 7.10 7.43 5.55
CA ILE A 90 5.72 6.99 5.64
C ILE A 90 5.06 7.59 6.88
N LEU A 91 3.78 7.97 6.76
CA LEU A 91 2.89 8.17 7.90
C LEU A 91 1.57 7.42 7.70
N ILE A 92 0.83 7.28 8.79
CA ILE A 92 -0.50 6.65 8.82
C ILE A 92 -1.44 7.65 9.49
N GLN A 93 -2.54 7.98 8.83
CA GLN A 93 -3.51 8.96 9.31
C GLN A 93 -4.92 8.38 9.40
N PRO A 94 -5.72 8.80 10.40
CA PRO A 94 -7.08 8.33 10.54
C PRO A 94 -7.95 8.74 9.36
N LYS A 95 -8.97 7.93 9.07
CA LYS A 95 -10.06 8.34 8.17
C LYS A 95 -10.65 9.66 8.67
N MET A 96 -10.75 10.68 7.82
CA MET A 96 -11.58 11.85 8.13
C MET A 96 -13.05 11.40 8.22
N LYS A 97 -13.61 11.38 9.42
CA LYS A 97 -15.02 11.10 9.73
C LYS A 97 -15.62 12.35 10.37
N ASP A 98 -15.97 13.33 9.56
CA ASP A 98 -16.58 14.60 9.96
C ASP A 98 -15.75 15.44 10.95
N SER A 99 -15.81 16.76 10.80
CA SER A 99 -14.91 17.75 11.40
C SER A 99 -14.96 17.87 12.93
N GLU A 100 -15.74 17.03 13.64
CA GLU A 100 -16.01 17.23 15.07
C GLU A 100 -15.43 16.16 16.00
N ARG A 101 -14.99 14.99 15.51
CA ARG A 101 -14.25 14.01 16.33
C ARG A 101 -13.24 13.21 15.51
N GLU A 102 -11.96 13.36 15.84
CA GLU A 102 -10.92 12.45 15.36
C GLU A 102 -11.27 11.00 15.70
N ALA A 103 -11.14 10.10 14.73
CA ALA A 103 -11.26 8.67 14.99
C ALA A 103 -10.20 8.24 16.01
N PRO A 104 -10.52 7.32 16.94
CA PRO A 104 -9.52 6.76 17.85
C PRO A 104 -8.32 6.23 17.06
N TYR A 105 -7.11 6.59 17.48
CA TYR A 105 -5.88 6.21 16.79
C TYR A 105 -5.25 5.00 17.49
N PRO A 106 -5.31 3.80 16.87
CA PRO A 106 -4.97 2.55 17.54
C PRO A 106 -3.47 2.25 17.55
N LEU A 107 -2.64 3.05 16.87
CA LEU A 107 -1.19 2.86 16.79
C LEU A 107 -0.44 3.75 17.79
N ASN A 108 0.85 3.48 17.99
CA ASN A 108 1.76 4.41 18.62
C ASN A 108 1.71 5.78 17.89
N PRO A 109 1.51 6.91 18.60
CA PRO A 109 1.40 8.24 17.98
C PRO A 109 2.57 8.64 17.07
N LYS A 110 3.73 8.00 17.19
CA LYS A 110 4.90 8.26 16.33
C LYS A 110 4.60 8.12 14.83
N TYR A 111 3.66 7.24 14.45
CA TYR A 111 3.32 7.00 13.05
C TYR A 111 2.48 8.11 12.40
N ARG A 112 2.10 9.16 13.14
CA ARG A 112 1.34 10.30 12.61
C ARG A 112 2.19 11.34 11.89
N THR A 113 3.52 11.28 11.99
CA THR A 113 4.41 12.23 11.32
C THR A 113 5.56 11.52 10.64
N PHE A 114 6.01 12.03 9.50
CA PHE A 114 7.10 11.44 8.72
C PHE A 114 8.42 11.36 9.49
N GLU A 115 8.70 12.33 10.35
CA GLU A 115 9.96 12.43 11.11
C GLU A 115 10.04 11.41 12.24
N LYS A 116 8.88 11.04 12.82
CA LYS A 116 8.82 10.18 14.01
C LYS A 116 8.41 8.74 13.70
N SER A 117 7.81 8.49 12.54
CA SER A 117 7.31 7.15 12.21
C SER A 117 8.43 6.11 12.19
N GLY A 118 9.62 6.50 11.71
CA GLY A 118 10.72 5.59 11.43
C GLY A 118 10.42 4.59 10.31
N LEU A 119 9.28 4.72 9.63
CA LEU A 119 8.87 3.87 8.52
C LEU A 119 9.41 4.46 7.21
N THR A 120 10.10 3.63 6.44
CA THR A 120 10.63 3.98 5.12
C THR A 120 10.26 2.94 4.08
N ALA A 121 10.13 3.39 2.83
CA ALA A 121 9.95 2.53 1.67
C ALA A 121 10.94 2.94 0.59
N LYS A 122 11.51 1.94 -0.09
CA LYS A 122 12.25 2.16 -1.32
C LYS A 122 11.40 1.67 -2.48
N VAL A 123 10.93 2.59 -3.32
CA VAL A 123 10.19 2.28 -4.53
C VAL A 123 11.19 2.03 -5.65
N GLU A 124 11.20 0.81 -6.17
CA GLU A 124 12.07 0.37 -7.26
C GLU A 124 11.31 0.36 -8.59
N PRO A 125 12.00 0.36 -9.75
CA PRO A 125 11.37 0.36 -11.07
C PRO A 125 10.75 -1.00 -11.45
N LYS A 126 9.87 -1.52 -10.59
CA LYS A 126 9.17 -2.81 -10.68
C LYS A 126 7.89 -2.75 -9.85
N ALA A 127 7.11 -3.83 -9.81
CA ALA A 127 6.05 -3.94 -8.81
C ALA A 127 6.65 -4.05 -7.39
N ASN A 128 6.19 -3.20 -6.49
CA ASN A 128 6.64 -3.15 -5.10
C ASN A 128 5.56 -3.72 -4.17
N ASP A 129 5.95 -4.65 -3.29
CA ASP A 129 5.10 -5.26 -2.28
C ASP A 129 5.76 -5.07 -0.91
N PHE A 130 5.17 -4.20 -0.09
CA PHE A 130 5.72 -3.78 1.19
C PHE A 130 5.05 -4.48 2.36
N LYS A 131 5.84 -4.77 3.39
CA LYS A 131 5.34 -5.23 4.68
C LYS A 131 5.88 -4.32 5.78
N PHE A 132 5.00 -3.59 6.45
CA PHE A 132 5.38 -2.65 7.50
C PHE A 132 4.94 -3.17 8.87
N THR A 133 5.89 -3.28 9.79
CA THR A 133 5.60 -3.62 11.18
C THR A 133 5.30 -2.35 11.99
N VAL A 134 4.18 -2.33 12.69
CA VAL A 134 3.75 -1.21 13.52
C VAL A 134 3.40 -1.63 14.95
N GLU A 135 3.59 -0.70 15.89
CA GLU A 135 3.20 -0.87 17.29
C GLU A 135 1.76 -0.39 17.50
N LEU A 136 0.93 -1.25 18.10
CA LEU A 136 -0.38 -0.87 18.60
C LEU A 136 -0.23 -0.07 19.91
N LYS A 137 -1.14 0.87 20.15
CA LYS A 137 -1.19 1.61 21.39
C LYS A 137 -1.48 0.67 22.56
N GLY A 138 -0.60 0.66 23.56
CA GLY A 138 -0.79 -0.13 24.79
C GLY A 138 -0.36 -1.61 24.70
N ARG A 139 0.45 -1.96 23.70
CA ARG A 139 1.16 -3.24 23.58
C ARG A 139 2.64 -2.97 23.33
#